data_AF-A0A9D7YFZ6-F1
#
_entry.id   AF-A0A9D7YFZ6-F1
#
_cell.length_a   1.000
_cell.length_b   1.000
_cell.length_c   1.000
_cell.angle_alpha   90.00
_cell.angle_beta   90.00
_cell.angle_gamma   90.00
#
_symmetry.space_group_name_H-M   'P 1'
#
loop_
_entity.id
_entity.type
_entity.pdbx_description
1 polymer ?
#
loop_
_entity_poly.entity_id
_entity_poly.type
_entity_poly.pdbx_seq_one_letter_code
_entity_poly.pdbx_strand_id
1 'polypeptide(L)'
;LKRHPEDANNSNTNGALVALDNKNGDILALVGGVDYTKSHFNRAVQSKRQPGSSFKPFIYQQALDVGYSTMSKIPDISRVYTDEETEKDWKPKNYEENFKGILTLKEALVHSRNLATINLANALGLDSVHRELRKDGFKDMPHDLSLSLGNFGISPLDFSGLYTMFPNYGIKVEPRLIKKIVNRFGHETIYKNKTKRVIEEEQAFLMVDMLRTTVQRGTGRRARVPGIEVAGKTGTTNNNVDAWFCGFTPEVGVVVWYGNDDNSPMQQYETGGRVAGPAFVNFIKGYIDIYPQTKRKFIPPKGVFSININGKKEYFTKTSPMPKANSLEDDEHKGMLF
;
A
#
# COMPACT_ATOMS: atom_id res chain seq x y z
N LEU A 1 -10.73 28.78 -7.12
CA LEU A 1 -10.26 27.65 -7.97
C LEU A 1 -9.78 28.24 -9.30
N LYS A 2 -8.49 28.57 -9.43
CA LYS A 2 -7.93 28.99 -10.72
C LYS A 2 -7.84 27.75 -11.60
N ARG A 3 -8.63 27.72 -12.68
CA ARG A 3 -8.46 26.77 -13.79
C ARG A 3 -7.03 26.96 -14.32
N HIS A 4 -6.23 25.90 -14.25
CA HIS A 4 -4.98 25.85 -14.99
C HIS A 4 -5.30 25.70 -16.49
N PRO A 5 -4.48 26.26 -17.39
CA PRO A 5 -4.76 26.30 -18.83
C PRO A 5 -4.81 24.90 -19.42
N GLU A 6 -5.67 24.72 -20.43
CA GLU A 6 -5.87 23.51 -21.24
C GLU A 6 -4.68 23.19 -22.17
N ASP A 7 -3.45 23.29 -21.68
CA ASP A 7 -2.25 23.01 -22.47
C ASP A 7 -1.45 21.88 -21.83
N ALA A 8 -1.90 20.66 -22.07
CA ALA A 8 -1.03 19.51 -22.07
C ALA A 8 -1.63 18.47 -23.01
N ASN A 9 -0.75 17.70 -23.63
CA ASN A 9 -1.07 16.54 -24.46
C ASN A 9 -1.72 15.43 -23.61
N ASN A 10 -2.93 15.68 -23.10
CA ASN A 10 -3.72 14.83 -22.19
C ASN A 10 -4.34 13.64 -22.93
N SER A 11 -3.90 13.36 -24.16
CA SER A 11 -4.45 12.30 -25.02
C SER A 11 -3.97 10.91 -24.65
N ASN A 12 -2.81 10.79 -23.97
CA ASN A 12 -2.15 9.48 -23.77
C ASN A 12 -2.25 8.95 -22.34
N THR A 13 -2.52 9.81 -21.35
CA THR A 13 -2.63 9.38 -19.95
C THR A 13 -3.95 8.66 -19.71
N ASN A 14 -3.84 7.47 -19.17
CA ASN A 14 -4.97 6.61 -18.87
C ASN A 14 -5.02 6.29 -17.38
N GLY A 15 -6.07 5.57 -16.97
CA GLY A 15 -6.22 5.18 -15.57
C GLY A 15 -7.10 3.95 -15.39
N ALA A 16 -7.02 3.39 -14.19
CA ALA A 16 -7.83 2.27 -13.77
C ALA A 16 -8.24 2.43 -12.31
N LEU A 17 -9.43 1.96 -11.97
CA LEU A 17 -9.94 1.94 -10.61
C LEU A 17 -10.60 0.60 -10.32
N VAL A 18 -10.25 0.00 -9.19
CA VAL A 18 -10.92 -1.18 -8.65
C VAL A 18 -11.40 -0.84 -7.24
N ALA A 19 -12.69 -1.02 -7.00
CA ALA A 19 -13.27 -0.92 -5.66
C ALA A 19 -13.86 -2.27 -5.23
N LEU A 20 -13.52 -2.70 -4.03
CA LEU A 20 -13.96 -3.96 -3.43
C LEU A 20 -14.70 -3.71 -2.12
N ASP A 21 -15.70 -4.53 -1.85
CA ASP A 21 -16.14 -4.79 -0.47
C ASP A 21 -15.03 -5.56 0.22
N ASN A 22 -14.46 -4.97 1.29
CA ASN A 22 -13.33 -5.57 1.97
C ASN A 22 -13.66 -6.97 2.49
N LYS A 23 -14.84 -7.14 3.12
CA LYS A 23 -15.19 -8.37 3.85
C LYS A 23 -15.34 -9.58 2.93
N ASN A 24 -15.94 -9.38 1.76
CA ASN A 24 -16.33 -10.49 0.89
C ASN A 24 -15.66 -10.47 -0.50
N GLY A 25 -14.92 -9.41 -0.85
CA GLY A 25 -14.18 -9.29 -2.11
C GLY A 25 -15.07 -9.03 -3.32
N ASP A 26 -16.35 -8.72 -3.11
CA ASP A 26 -17.26 -8.35 -4.20
C ASP A 26 -16.76 -7.07 -4.86
N ILE A 27 -16.63 -7.11 -6.19
CA ILE A 27 -16.22 -5.96 -6.98
C ILE A 27 -17.39 -4.97 -7.02
N LEU A 28 -17.22 -3.83 -6.36
CA LEU A 28 -18.20 -2.74 -6.31
C LEU A 28 -18.08 -1.83 -7.53
N ALA A 29 -16.86 -1.63 -8.04
CA ALA A 29 -16.61 -0.90 -9.27
C ALA A 29 -15.33 -1.42 -9.96
N LEU A 30 -15.36 -1.47 -11.29
CA LEU A 30 -14.23 -1.86 -12.12
C LEU A 30 -14.15 -0.93 -13.34
N VAL A 31 -13.19 -0.02 -13.33
CA VAL A 31 -12.96 0.96 -14.40
C VAL A 31 -11.62 0.64 -15.07
N GLY A 32 -11.67 0.23 -16.35
CA GLY A 32 -10.50 -0.24 -17.11
C GLY A 32 -9.80 0.82 -17.97
N GLY A 33 -10.34 2.04 -18.03
CA GLY A 33 -9.80 3.11 -18.85
C GLY A 33 -10.64 4.39 -18.75
N VAL A 34 -10.09 5.50 -19.25
CA VAL A 34 -10.78 6.80 -19.29
C VAL A 34 -11.97 6.79 -20.26
N ASP A 35 -11.85 6.06 -21.37
CA ASP A 35 -12.87 6.01 -22.42
C ASP A 35 -12.89 4.62 -23.09
N TYR A 36 -13.96 3.87 -22.86
CA TYR A 36 -14.13 2.52 -23.41
C TYR A 36 -14.30 2.53 -24.93
N THR A 37 -14.87 3.61 -25.51
CA THR A 37 -15.10 3.70 -26.96
C THR A 37 -13.78 3.89 -27.71
N LYS A 38 -12.79 4.53 -27.07
CA LYS A 38 -11.43 4.67 -27.60
C LYS A 38 -10.57 3.42 -27.38
N SER A 39 -10.79 2.71 -26.28
CA SER A 39 -9.98 1.53 -25.93
C SER A 39 -10.77 0.54 -25.08
N HIS A 40 -11.02 -0.65 -25.64
CA HIS A 40 -11.62 -1.77 -24.91
C HIS A 40 -10.64 -2.50 -23.98
N PHE A 41 -9.36 -2.13 -23.99
CA PHE A 41 -8.35 -2.73 -23.13
C PHE A 41 -8.62 -2.40 -21.66
N ASN A 42 -8.84 -3.42 -20.84
CA ASN A 42 -9.18 -3.26 -19.43
C ASN A 42 -7.90 -3.22 -18.57
N ARG A 43 -7.40 -2.01 -18.34
CA ARG A 43 -6.17 -1.78 -17.57
C ARG A 43 -6.28 -2.22 -16.11
N ALA A 44 -7.51 -2.33 -15.56
CA ALA A 44 -7.71 -2.81 -14.21
C ALA A 44 -7.36 -4.29 -14.04
N VAL A 45 -7.42 -5.08 -15.12
CA VAL A 45 -7.23 -6.54 -15.09
C VAL A 45 -6.02 -6.98 -15.92
N GLN A 46 -5.85 -6.39 -17.11
CA GLN A 46 -4.90 -6.85 -18.12
C GLN A 46 -3.55 -6.14 -18.04
N SER A 47 -3.51 -4.91 -17.50
CA SER A 47 -2.26 -4.13 -17.42
C SER A 47 -1.47 -4.53 -16.18
N LYS A 48 -0.25 -5.05 -16.36
CA LYS A 48 0.70 -5.26 -15.27
C LYS A 48 1.64 -4.06 -15.19
N ARG A 49 1.55 -3.30 -14.10
CA ARG A 49 2.30 -2.05 -13.91
C ARG A 49 3.08 -2.09 -12.60
N GLN A 50 4.16 -1.31 -12.51
CA GLN A 50 5.01 -1.31 -11.33
C GLN A 50 4.28 -0.62 -10.16
N PRO A 51 4.03 -1.30 -9.02
CA PRO A 51 3.34 -0.69 -7.88
C PRO A 51 4.19 0.39 -7.20
N GLY A 52 5.52 0.26 -7.28
CA GLY A 52 6.44 1.19 -6.62
C GLY A 52 6.22 1.20 -5.10
N SER A 53 6.26 2.39 -4.51
CA SER A 53 6.10 2.56 -3.05
C SER A 53 4.78 2.10 -2.44
N SER A 54 3.74 1.78 -3.22
CA SER A 54 2.51 1.17 -2.66
C SER A 54 2.72 -0.30 -2.28
N PHE A 55 3.85 -0.91 -2.64
CA PHE A 55 4.22 -2.26 -2.21
C PHE A 55 4.86 -2.32 -0.81
N LYS A 56 5.41 -1.21 -0.31
CA LYS A 56 6.09 -1.15 1.00
C LYS A 56 5.29 -1.73 2.18
N PRO A 57 3.96 -1.54 2.29
CA PRO A 57 3.20 -2.09 3.41
C PRO A 57 3.39 -3.60 3.60
N PHE A 58 3.55 -4.36 2.51
CA PHE A 58 3.77 -5.81 2.59
C PHE A 58 5.14 -6.16 3.18
N ILE A 59 6.20 -5.41 2.85
CA ILE A 59 7.54 -5.58 3.47
C ILE A 59 7.49 -5.24 4.97
N TYR A 60 6.82 -4.15 5.32
CA TYR A 60 6.73 -3.71 6.70
C TYR A 60 5.85 -4.66 7.53
N GLN A 61 4.84 -5.29 6.91
CA GLN A 61 4.05 -6.32 7.56
C GLN A 61 4.92 -7.51 7.98
N GLN A 62 5.83 -7.97 7.11
CA GLN A 62 6.77 -9.04 7.46
C GLN A 62 7.64 -8.68 8.67
N ALA A 63 8.04 -7.40 8.79
CA ALA A 63 8.77 -6.92 9.96
C ALA A 63 7.91 -7.02 11.25
N LEU A 64 6.65 -6.59 11.18
CA LEU A 64 5.71 -6.71 12.30
C LEU A 64 5.51 -8.18 12.71
N ASP A 65 5.39 -9.08 11.73
CA ASP A 65 5.12 -10.49 11.99
C ASP A 65 6.29 -11.21 12.69
N VAL A 66 7.54 -10.74 12.49
CA VAL A 66 8.74 -11.25 13.18
C VAL A 66 9.11 -10.46 14.44
N GLY A 67 8.27 -9.52 14.86
CA GLY A 67 8.36 -8.86 16.16
C GLY A 67 8.93 -7.44 16.19
N TYR A 68 9.09 -6.80 15.03
CA TYR A 68 9.30 -5.35 15.01
C TYR A 68 8.01 -4.65 15.46
N SER A 69 8.15 -3.60 16.27
CA SER A 69 7.03 -2.73 16.61
C SER A 69 6.94 -1.52 15.69
N THR A 70 5.81 -0.82 15.74
CA THR A 70 5.63 0.49 15.09
C THR A 70 6.70 1.50 15.51
N MET A 71 7.31 1.32 16.69
CA MET A 71 8.33 2.18 17.28
C MET A 71 9.75 1.64 17.14
N SER A 72 9.94 0.45 16.57
CA SER A 72 11.28 -0.11 16.31
C SER A 72 12.09 0.85 15.46
N LYS A 73 13.33 1.10 15.88
CA LYS A 73 14.26 1.99 15.19
C LYS A 73 14.86 1.28 13.98
N ILE A 74 14.80 1.94 12.82
CA ILE A 74 15.39 1.44 11.57
C ILE A 74 16.22 2.55 10.90
N PRO A 75 17.34 2.19 10.25
CA PRO A 75 18.24 3.17 9.65
C PRO A 75 17.77 3.62 8.26
N ASP A 76 17.68 4.93 8.05
CA ASP A 76 17.50 5.61 6.77
C ASP A 76 18.82 6.22 6.32
N ILE A 77 19.79 5.34 6.10
CA ILE A 77 21.16 5.66 5.68
C ILE A 77 21.44 5.07 4.30
N SER A 78 22.33 5.72 3.54
CA SER A 78 22.83 5.16 2.28
C SER A 78 23.69 3.93 2.58
N ARG A 79 23.49 2.87 1.81
CA ARG A 79 24.44 1.76 1.68
C ARG A 79 24.77 1.56 0.21
N VAL A 80 25.92 0.96 -0.05
CA VAL A 80 26.26 0.41 -1.36
C VAL A 80 26.00 -1.08 -1.28
N TYR A 81 25.25 -1.60 -2.24
CA TYR A 81 24.99 -3.02 -2.38
C TYR A 81 25.69 -3.48 -3.64
N THR A 82 26.66 -4.36 -3.49
CA THR A 82 27.33 -4.98 -4.64
C THR A 82 26.56 -6.26 -4.96
N ASP A 83 26.05 -6.33 -6.18
CA ASP A 83 25.42 -7.54 -6.69
C ASP A 83 26.51 -8.58 -6.99
N GLU A 84 26.45 -9.73 -6.34
CA GLU A 84 27.50 -10.77 -6.44
C GLU A 84 27.55 -11.43 -7.82
N GLU A 85 26.45 -11.42 -8.59
CA GLU A 85 26.39 -12.03 -9.93
C GLU A 85 26.88 -11.08 -11.02
N THR A 86 26.61 -9.78 -10.88
CA THR A 86 26.90 -8.77 -11.91
C THR A 86 28.06 -7.85 -11.57
N GLU A 87 28.60 -7.94 -10.35
CA GLU A 87 29.64 -7.06 -9.77
C GLU A 87 29.29 -5.57 -9.85
N LYS A 88 28.00 -5.23 -9.98
CA LYS A 88 27.54 -3.84 -10.08
C LYS A 88 27.17 -3.30 -8.72
N ASP A 89 27.71 -2.12 -8.43
CA ASP A 89 27.33 -1.36 -7.26
C ASP A 89 25.99 -0.65 -7.46
N TRP A 90 25.04 -0.96 -6.59
CA TRP A 90 23.78 -0.26 -6.47
C TRP A 90 23.78 0.67 -5.25
N LYS A 91 23.66 1.98 -5.52
CA LYS A 91 23.56 3.03 -4.49
C LYS A 91 22.19 3.70 -4.53
N PRO A 92 21.17 3.15 -3.84
CA PRO A 92 19.83 3.71 -3.83
C PRO A 92 19.79 5.11 -3.18
N LYS A 93 18.74 5.88 -3.51
CA LYS A 93 18.47 7.21 -2.95
C LYS A 93 17.01 7.35 -2.52
N ASN A 94 16.78 8.25 -1.56
CA ASN A 94 15.43 8.70 -1.21
C ASN A 94 14.90 9.70 -2.24
N TYR A 95 13.57 9.75 -2.38
CA TYR A 95 12.91 10.71 -3.28
C TYR A 95 13.20 12.19 -2.92
N GLU A 96 13.30 12.50 -1.62
CA GLU A 96 13.66 13.84 -1.13
C GLU A 96 15.18 14.11 -1.14
N GLU A 97 15.99 13.17 -1.63
CA GLU A 97 17.47 13.23 -1.67
C GLU A 97 18.16 13.52 -0.33
N ASN A 98 17.46 13.29 0.80
CA ASN A 98 17.98 13.48 2.16
C ASN A 98 18.00 12.14 2.93
N PHE A 99 18.67 12.15 4.09
CA PHE A 99 18.71 11.04 5.05
C PHE A 99 18.18 11.54 6.40
N LYS A 100 17.50 10.67 7.16
CA LYS A 100 16.98 10.99 8.50
C LYS A 100 17.79 10.34 9.62
N GLY A 101 18.82 9.56 9.30
CA GLY A 101 19.57 8.79 10.28
C GLY A 101 18.72 7.62 10.78
N ILE A 102 18.33 7.65 12.05
CA ILE A 102 17.48 6.61 12.66
C ILE A 102 16.06 7.16 12.85
N LEU A 103 15.05 6.41 12.40
CA LEU A 103 13.64 6.72 12.64
C LEU A 103 12.86 5.46 13.01
N THR A 104 11.61 5.63 13.45
CA THR A 104 10.76 4.48 13.76
C THR A 104 10.24 3.82 12.48
N LEU A 105 9.92 2.54 12.57
CA LEU A 105 9.27 1.74 11.52
C LEU A 105 8.03 2.47 10.97
N LYS A 106 7.20 3.02 11.86
CA LYS A 106 6.00 3.79 11.48
C LYS A 106 6.35 5.05 10.70
N GLU A 107 7.30 5.86 11.16
CA GLU A 107 7.70 7.08 10.44
C GLU A 107 8.27 6.77 9.05
N ALA A 108 9.02 5.68 8.91
CA ALA A 108 9.61 5.29 7.65
C ALA A 108 8.56 4.95 6.60
N LEU A 109 7.50 4.24 6.98
CA LEU A 109 6.38 3.95 6.09
C LEU A 109 5.54 5.20 5.78
N VAL A 110 5.23 6.01 6.80
CA VAL A 110 4.42 7.24 6.70
C VAL A 110 5.03 8.23 5.71
N HIS A 111 6.35 8.36 5.75
CA HIS A 111 7.11 9.23 4.85
C HIS A 111 7.69 8.49 3.63
N SER A 112 7.35 7.22 3.46
CA SER A 112 7.73 6.40 2.30
C SER A 112 9.23 6.39 2.02
N ARG A 113 10.07 6.34 3.05
CA ARG A 113 11.54 6.39 2.93
C ARG A 113 12.06 5.15 2.20
N ASN A 114 12.81 5.32 1.11
CA ASN A 114 13.32 4.21 0.30
C ASN A 114 14.44 3.48 1.01
N LEU A 115 15.42 4.22 1.56
CA LEU A 115 16.59 3.61 2.18
C LEU A 115 16.22 2.82 3.43
N ALA A 116 15.34 3.36 4.26
CA ALA A 116 14.78 2.62 5.40
C ALA A 116 14.12 1.30 4.98
N THR A 117 13.34 1.30 3.88
CA THR A 117 12.70 0.08 3.38
C THR A 117 13.70 -0.94 2.85
N ILE A 118 14.73 -0.50 2.13
CA ILE A 118 15.77 -1.38 1.59
C ILE A 118 16.58 -1.99 2.73
N ASN A 119 17.00 -1.17 3.69
CA ASN A 119 17.70 -1.63 4.89
C ASN A 119 16.86 -2.62 5.70
N LEU A 120 15.54 -2.37 5.82
CA LEU A 120 14.62 -3.28 6.46
C LEU A 120 14.52 -4.62 5.71
N ALA A 121 14.30 -4.60 4.39
CA ALA A 121 14.21 -5.81 3.59
C ALA A 121 15.50 -6.64 3.67
N ASN A 122 16.66 -5.97 3.64
CA ASN A 122 17.96 -6.60 3.82
C ASN A 122 18.10 -7.23 5.22
N ALA A 123 17.69 -6.53 6.28
CA ALA A 123 17.74 -7.03 7.65
C ALA A 123 16.80 -8.22 7.90
N LEU A 124 15.66 -8.29 7.21
CA LEU A 124 14.74 -9.43 7.27
C LEU A 124 15.26 -10.66 6.50
N GLY A 125 16.21 -10.46 5.59
CA GLY A 125 16.68 -11.48 4.66
C GLY A 125 15.74 -11.60 3.45
N LEU A 126 16.30 -11.41 2.25
CA LEU A 126 15.53 -11.35 1.01
C LEU A 126 14.77 -12.65 0.71
N ASP A 127 15.38 -13.82 0.93
CA ASP A 127 14.73 -15.12 0.75
C ASP A 127 13.51 -15.30 1.67
N SER A 128 13.63 -14.82 2.90
CA SER A 128 12.54 -14.89 3.88
C SER A 128 11.38 -14.01 3.43
N VAL A 129 11.67 -12.76 3.10
CA VAL A 129 10.71 -11.79 2.56
C VAL A 129 10.00 -12.37 1.33
N HIS A 130 10.76 -12.88 0.37
CA HIS A 130 10.21 -13.39 -0.88
C HIS A 130 9.33 -14.63 -0.66
N ARG A 131 9.73 -15.54 0.23
CA ARG A 131 8.93 -16.73 0.58
C ARG A 131 7.60 -16.35 1.22
N GLU A 132 7.58 -15.42 2.18
CA GLU A 132 6.34 -15.01 2.83
C GLU A 132 5.42 -14.25 1.87
N LEU A 133 5.95 -13.34 1.04
CA LEU A 133 5.17 -12.66 0.00
C LEU A 133 4.54 -13.64 -1.01
N ARG A 134 5.24 -14.73 -1.38
CA ARG A 134 4.64 -15.80 -2.19
C ARG A 134 3.49 -16.50 -1.49
N LYS A 135 3.57 -16.73 -0.17
CA LYS A 135 2.47 -17.32 0.61
C LYS A 135 1.26 -16.38 0.69
N ASP A 136 1.50 -15.08 0.72
CA ASP A 136 0.47 -14.03 0.66
C ASP A 136 -0.22 -14.00 -0.73
N GLY A 137 0.50 -14.42 -1.77
CA GLY A 137 -0.01 -14.63 -3.12
C GLY A 137 0.62 -13.76 -4.19
N PHE A 138 1.71 -13.06 -3.89
CA PHE A 138 2.52 -12.40 -4.90
C PHE A 138 3.20 -13.42 -5.83
N LYS A 139 3.35 -13.06 -7.09
CA LYS A 139 3.94 -13.87 -8.16
C LYS A 139 4.91 -13.00 -8.96
N ASP A 140 5.79 -13.62 -9.73
CA ASP A 140 6.68 -12.94 -10.70
C ASP A 140 7.50 -11.78 -10.10
N MET A 141 7.95 -11.93 -8.84
CA MET A 141 8.77 -10.94 -8.13
C MET A 141 10.26 -11.14 -8.43
N PRO A 142 11.07 -10.06 -8.51
CA PRO A 142 12.51 -10.17 -8.56
C PRO A 142 13.08 -10.72 -7.26
N HIS A 143 14.20 -11.42 -7.36
CA HIS A 143 14.98 -11.95 -6.23
C HIS A 143 16.18 -11.04 -5.91
N ASP A 144 15.96 -9.73 -5.96
CA ASP A 144 16.96 -8.73 -5.59
C ASP A 144 16.33 -7.65 -4.67
N LEU A 145 17.16 -6.77 -4.08
CA LEU A 145 16.69 -5.74 -3.15
C LEU A 145 15.80 -4.68 -3.80
N SER A 146 15.74 -4.58 -5.14
CA SER A 146 14.79 -3.71 -5.84
C SER A 146 13.34 -4.14 -5.61
N LEU A 147 13.10 -5.40 -5.20
CA LEU A 147 11.81 -5.87 -4.71
C LEU A 147 11.24 -4.93 -3.63
N SER A 148 12.08 -4.46 -2.71
CA SER A 148 11.68 -3.57 -1.61
C SER A 148 11.09 -2.23 -2.09
N LEU A 149 11.35 -1.88 -3.35
CA LEU A 149 10.83 -0.68 -4.03
C LEU A 149 9.65 -0.97 -4.97
N GLY A 150 9.21 -2.22 -5.09
CA GLY A 150 8.09 -2.61 -5.94
C GLY A 150 8.43 -2.69 -7.43
N ASN A 151 9.62 -3.18 -7.78
CA ASN A 151 10.11 -3.31 -9.15
C ASN A 151 9.58 -4.59 -9.86
N PHE A 152 8.27 -4.77 -9.93
CA PHE A 152 7.62 -5.89 -10.64
C PHE A 152 6.24 -5.49 -11.15
N GLY A 153 5.69 -6.19 -12.13
CA GLY A 153 4.37 -5.86 -12.70
C GLY A 153 3.21 -6.53 -11.96
N ILE A 154 2.20 -5.76 -11.56
CA ILE A 154 0.94 -6.29 -10.99
C ILE A 154 -0.28 -5.55 -11.56
N SER A 155 -1.40 -6.25 -11.71
CA SER A 155 -2.66 -5.63 -12.12
C SER A 155 -3.36 -4.93 -10.95
N PRO A 156 -4.11 -3.83 -11.18
CA PRO A 156 -4.92 -3.19 -10.15
C PRO A 156 -5.88 -4.16 -9.45
N LEU A 157 -6.49 -5.10 -10.18
CA LEU A 157 -7.40 -6.11 -9.61
C LEU A 157 -6.66 -7.06 -8.65
N ASP A 158 -5.56 -7.67 -9.09
CA ASP A 158 -4.78 -8.58 -8.24
C ASP A 158 -4.26 -7.85 -6.99
N PHE A 159 -3.80 -6.61 -7.18
CA PHE A 159 -3.27 -5.82 -6.09
C PHE A 159 -4.34 -5.39 -5.09
N SER A 160 -5.55 -5.06 -5.57
CA SER A 160 -6.70 -4.78 -4.70
C SER A 160 -7.08 -5.99 -3.84
N GLY A 161 -7.04 -7.20 -4.41
CA GLY A 161 -7.26 -8.44 -3.68
C GLY A 161 -6.24 -8.66 -2.56
N LEU A 162 -4.95 -8.38 -2.81
CA LEU A 162 -3.91 -8.46 -1.78
C LEU A 162 -4.15 -7.43 -0.67
N TYR A 163 -4.49 -6.19 -1.02
CA TYR A 163 -4.76 -5.13 -0.03
C TYR A 163 -5.90 -5.45 0.93
N THR A 164 -6.84 -6.34 0.59
CA THR A 164 -7.94 -6.76 1.48
C THR A 164 -7.45 -7.36 2.80
N MET A 165 -6.21 -7.89 2.84
CA MET A 165 -5.65 -8.47 4.07
C MET A 165 -5.57 -7.45 5.22
N PHE A 166 -5.42 -6.15 4.94
CA PHE A 166 -5.29 -5.14 5.99
C PHE A 166 -6.63 -4.73 6.63
N PRO A 167 -7.65 -4.26 5.89
CA PRO A 167 -8.94 -3.89 6.47
C PRO A 167 -9.69 -5.07 7.09
N ASN A 168 -9.42 -6.31 6.66
CA ASN A 168 -9.99 -7.53 7.23
C ASN A 168 -9.13 -8.17 8.32
N TYR A 169 -8.17 -7.43 8.88
CA TYR A 169 -7.31 -7.89 9.97
C TYR A 169 -6.70 -9.28 9.72
N GLY A 170 -6.02 -9.39 8.58
CA GLY A 170 -5.21 -10.53 8.17
C GLY A 170 -5.91 -11.55 7.28
N ILE A 171 -7.19 -11.34 6.93
CA ILE A 171 -7.90 -12.20 5.97
C ILE A 171 -7.82 -11.59 4.57
N LYS A 172 -7.07 -12.24 3.69
CA LYS A 172 -7.07 -11.93 2.27
C LYS A 172 -8.30 -12.55 1.61
N VAL A 173 -8.97 -11.81 0.73
CA VAL A 173 -10.12 -12.27 -0.05
C VAL A 173 -9.81 -12.15 -1.54
N GLU A 174 -10.12 -13.19 -2.31
CA GLU A 174 -10.03 -13.11 -3.78
C GLU A 174 -11.18 -12.28 -4.35
N PRO A 175 -10.90 -11.29 -5.23
CA PRO A 175 -11.94 -10.49 -5.87
C PRO A 175 -12.93 -11.34 -6.66
N ARG A 176 -14.23 -11.03 -6.54
CA ARG A 176 -15.33 -11.74 -7.17
C ARG A 176 -16.22 -10.78 -7.94
N LEU A 177 -16.42 -11.04 -9.24
CA LEU A 177 -17.37 -10.30 -10.08
C LEU A 177 -18.76 -10.95 -10.11
N ILE A 178 -18.82 -12.28 -10.26
CA ILE A 178 -20.08 -13.02 -10.38
C ILE A 178 -20.44 -13.64 -9.03
N LYS A 179 -21.57 -13.21 -8.46
CA LYS A 179 -22.08 -13.72 -7.18
C LYS A 179 -22.99 -14.94 -7.35
N LYS A 180 -23.85 -14.91 -8.37
CA LYS A 180 -24.85 -15.94 -8.63
C LYS A 180 -25.20 -15.99 -10.11
N ILE A 181 -25.44 -17.19 -10.63
CA ILE A 181 -26.07 -17.41 -11.93
C ILE A 181 -27.40 -18.13 -11.68
N VAL A 182 -28.49 -17.63 -12.27
CA VAL A 182 -29.82 -18.25 -12.21
C VAL A 182 -30.19 -18.69 -13.62
N ASN A 183 -30.52 -19.97 -13.79
CA ASN A 183 -30.93 -20.48 -15.09
C ASN A 183 -32.43 -20.19 -15.36
N ARG A 184 -32.89 -20.45 -16.59
CA ARG A 184 -34.29 -20.23 -17.01
C ARG A 184 -35.33 -21.03 -16.21
N PHE A 185 -34.90 -22.06 -15.47
CA PHE A 185 -35.75 -22.91 -14.63
C PHE A 185 -35.71 -22.48 -13.15
N GLY A 186 -35.04 -21.38 -12.82
CA GLY A 186 -34.90 -20.89 -11.46
C GLY A 186 -33.81 -21.59 -10.64
N HIS A 187 -33.02 -22.49 -11.23
CA HIS A 187 -31.90 -23.11 -10.51
C HIS A 187 -30.78 -22.10 -10.29
N GLU A 188 -30.30 -22.01 -9.05
CA GLU A 188 -29.28 -21.06 -8.63
C GLU A 188 -27.91 -21.71 -8.43
N THR A 189 -26.89 -21.21 -9.13
CA THR A 189 -25.49 -21.51 -8.84
C THR A 189 -24.87 -20.32 -8.10
N ILE A 190 -24.57 -20.51 -6.81
CA ILE A 190 -23.97 -19.49 -5.95
C ILE A 190 -22.45 -19.64 -5.95
N TYR A 191 -21.74 -18.59 -6.35
CA TYR A 191 -20.28 -18.56 -6.32
C TYR A 191 -19.83 -18.05 -4.95
N LYS A 192 -19.17 -18.87 -4.14
CA LYS A 192 -18.67 -18.46 -2.81
C LYS A 192 -17.39 -17.62 -2.93
N ASN A 193 -17.19 -16.71 -2.00
CA ASN A 193 -15.94 -15.97 -1.89
C ASN A 193 -14.83 -16.89 -1.38
N LYS A 194 -13.61 -16.71 -1.89
CA LYS A 194 -12.43 -17.45 -1.45
C LYS A 194 -11.63 -16.57 -0.52
N THR A 195 -11.39 -17.05 0.70
CA THR A 195 -10.68 -16.30 1.74
C THR A 195 -9.53 -17.13 2.29
N LYS A 196 -8.47 -16.44 2.75
CA LYS A 196 -7.31 -17.06 3.38
C LYS A 196 -6.79 -16.13 4.47
N ARG A 197 -6.65 -16.62 5.72
CA ARG A 197 -5.88 -15.90 6.74
C ARG A 197 -4.40 -16.01 6.39
N VAL A 198 -3.75 -14.86 6.31
CA VAL A 198 -2.32 -14.72 5.96
C VAL A 198 -1.54 -13.99 7.06
N ILE A 199 -2.21 -13.18 7.87
CA ILE A 199 -1.62 -12.41 8.97
C ILE A 199 -2.47 -12.61 10.23
N GLU A 200 -1.84 -12.52 11.41
CA GLU A 200 -2.54 -12.47 12.69
C GLU A 200 -3.31 -11.15 12.86
N GLU A 201 -4.47 -11.22 13.51
CA GLU A 201 -5.44 -10.11 13.54
C GLU A 201 -4.83 -8.82 14.14
N GLU A 202 -4.11 -8.96 15.24
CA GLU A 202 -3.45 -7.86 15.92
C GLU A 202 -2.28 -7.26 15.14
N GLN A 203 -1.54 -8.05 14.33
CA GLN A 203 -0.43 -7.53 13.52
C GLN A 203 -0.95 -6.74 12.32
N ALA A 204 -2.00 -7.24 11.66
CA ALA A 204 -2.63 -6.52 10.57
C ALA A 204 -3.19 -5.16 11.03
N PHE A 205 -3.70 -5.07 12.27
CA PHE A 205 -4.15 -3.79 12.82
C PHE A 205 -3.02 -2.77 12.99
N LEU A 206 -1.80 -3.19 13.37
CA LEU A 206 -0.65 -2.27 13.43
C LEU A 206 -0.36 -1.66 12.06
N MET A 207 -0.45 -2.44 10.98
CA MET A 207 -0.32 -1.94 9.61
C MET A 207 -1.44 -0.96 9.24
N VAL A 208 -2.69 -1.28 9.60
CA VAL A 208 -3.82 -0.35 9.42
C VAL A 208 -3.55 0.99 10.11
N ASP A 209 -3.01 0.99 11.33
CA ASP A 209 -2.66 2.22 12.05
C ASP A 209 -1.54 3.02 11.35
N MET A 210 -0.49 2.35 10.87
CA MET A 210 0.58 3.00 10.11
C MET A 210 0.07 3.60 8.79
N LEU A 211 -0.83 2.90 8.10
CA LEU A 211 -1.46 3.38 6.85
C LEU A 211 -2.48 4.51 7.09
N ARG A 212 -3.21 4.48 8.21
CA ARG A 212 -4.05 5.62 8.65
C ARG A 212 -3.18 6.84 8.90
N THR A 213 -2.05 6.66 9.58
CA THR A 213 -1.10 7.76 9.84
C THR A 213 -0.51 8.32 8.55
N THR A 214 -0.25 7.47 7.55
CA THR A 214 0.20 7.86 6.21
C THR A 214 -0.80 8.81 5.53
N VAL A 215 -2.11 8.56 5.69
CA VAL A 215 -3.17 9.43 5.17
C VAL A 215 -3.41 10.63 6.07
N GLN A 216 -3.16 10.56 7.38
CA GLN A 216 -3.37 11.69 8.28
C GLN A 216 -2.30 12.79 8.09
N ARG A 217 -1.03 12.42 7.98
CA ARG A 217 0.10 13.35 7.96
C ARG A 217 1.25 12.99 7.01
N GLY A 218 1.20 11.84 6.36
CA GLY A 218 2.24 11.37 5.44
C GLY A 218 1.98 11.73 3.98
N THR A 219 2.53 10.90 3.10
CA THR A 219 2.41 11.08 1.64
C THR A 219 0.97 10.98 1.13
N GLY A 220 0.08 10.30 1.87
CA GLY A 220 -1.32 10.09 1.54
C GLY A 220 -2.27 11.21 1.96
N ARG A 221 -1.79 12.35 2.48
CA ARG A 221 -2.63 13.41 3.08
C ARG A 221 -3.78 13.97 2.24
N ARG A 222 -3.68 13.84 0.92
CA ARG A 222 -4.70 14.28 -0.05
C ARG A 222 -5.85 13.27 -0.21
N ALA A 223 -5.70 12.06 0.32
CA ALA A 223 -6.72 11.02 0.32
C ALA A 223 -7.64 11.06 1.56
N ARG A 224 -7.52 12.09 2.41
CA ARG A 224 -8.39 12.26 3.58
C ARG A 224 -9.82 12.56 3.15
N VAL A 225 -10.77 11.83 3.73
CA VAL A 225 -12.21 12.06 3.54
C VAL A 225 -12.81 12.45 4.88
N PRO A 226 -13.39 13.66 5.03
CA PRO A 226 -14.05 14.06 6.27
C PRO A 226 -15.14 13.06 6.69
N GLY A 227 -15.22 12.78 7.99
CA GLY A 227 -16.26 11.90 8.56
C GLY A 227 -15.99 10.39 8.46
N ILE A 228 -14.88 9.96 7.87
CA ILE A 228 -14.50 8.54 7.79
C ILE A 228 -12.99 8.36 7.91
N GLU A 229 -12.56 7.30 8.60
CA GLU A 229 -11.16 6.92 8.65
C GLU A 229 -10.73 6.26 7.35
N VAL A 230 -9.57 6.69 6.85
CA VAL A 230 -8.94 6.18 5.64
C VAL A 230 -7.54 5.72 5.99
N ALA A 231 -7.18 4.52 5.56
CA ALA A 231 -5.82 4.03 5.49
C ALA A 231 -5.41 3.91 4.02
N GLY A 232 -4.14 4.15 3.71
CA GLY A 232 -3.66 3.91 2.36
C GLY A 232 -2.23 4.33 2.13
N LYS A 233 -1.73 3.95 0.95
CA LYS A 233 -0.35 4.18 0.53
C LYS A 233 -0.29 4.73 -0.88
N THR A 234 0.54 5.76 -1.06
CA THR A 234 0.92 6.25 -2.39
C THR A 234 1.99 5.35 -3.00
N GLY A 235 1.86 5.05 -4.29
CA GLY A 235 2.89 4.47 -5.13
C GLY A 235 3.29 5.46 -6.23
N THR A 236 4.58 5.59 -6.48
CA THR A 236 5.13 6.40 -7.57
C THR A 236 6.40 5.71 -8.02
N THR A 237 6.54 5.49 -9.33
CA THR A 237 7.71 4.85 -9.93
C THR A 237 8.67 5.91 -10.47
N ASN A 238 9.87 5.48 -10.87
CA ASN A 238 10.87 6.37 -11.45
C ASN A 238 10.30 7.08 -12.68
N ASN A 239 10.69 8.35 -12.87
CA ASN A 239 10.20 9.21 -13.95
C ASN A 239 8.67 9.33 -14.02
N ASN A 240 7.95 9.08 -12.92
CA ASN A 240 6.49 9.21 -12.87
C ASN A 240 5.75 8.37 -13.93
N VAL A 241 6.28 7.19 -14.30
CA VAL A 241 5.61 6.31 -15.28
C VAL A 241 4.28 5.79 -14.72
N ASP A 242 4.23 5.52 -13.41
CA ASP A 242 3.05 5.04 -12.71
C ASP A 242 2.77 5.84 -11.44
N ALA A 243 1.50 6.20 -11.27
CA ALA A 243 0.99 6.81 -10.06
C ALA A 243 -0.13 5.95 -9.46
N TRP A 244 0.09 5.47 -8.24
CA TRP A 244 -0.86 4.63 -7.51
C TRP A 244 -1.36 5.31 -6.25
N PHE A 245 -2.61 5.03 -5.91
CA PHE A 245 -3.10 5.14 -4.55
C PHE A 245 -3.88 3.88 -4.20
N CYS A 246 -3.39 3.15 -3.21
CA CYS A 246 -4.03 1.94 -2.70
C CYS A 246 -4.53 2.26 -1.30
N GLY A 247 -5.83 2.40 -1.14
CA GLY A 247 -6.43 2.82 0.12
C GLY A 247 -7.69 2.05 0.45
N PHE A 248 -8.13 2.18 1.69
CA PHE A 248 -9.34 1.54 2.19
C PHE A 248 -9.92 2.31 3.38
N THR A 249 -11.23 2.18 3.51
CA THR A 249 -12.01 2.47 4.73
C THR A 249 -12.26 1.13 5.46
N PRO A 250 -12.97 1.11 6.60
CA PRO A 250 -13.30 -0.15 7.26
C PRO A 250 -14.07 -1.16 6.40
N GLU A 251 -14.87 -0.71 5.42
CA GLU A 251 -15.75 -1.58 4.62
C GLU A 251 -15.37 -1.65 3.14
N VAL A 252 -14.73 -0.61 2.59
CA VAL A 252 -14.43 -0.52 1.15
C VAL A 252 -12.95 -0.32 0.90
N GLY A 253 -12.39 -1.12 0.00
CA GLY A 253 -11.03 -0.97 -0.52
C GLY A 253 -11.08 -0.38 -1.92
N VAL A 254 -10.19 0.56 -2.24
CA VAL A 254 -10.10 1.17 -3.57
C VAL A 254 -8.64 1.31 -3.98
N VAL A 255 -8.30 0.72 -5.12
CA VAL A 255 -7.00 0.87 -5.78
C VAL A 255 -7.19 1.70 -7.04
N VAL A 256 -6.41 2.76 -7.15
CA VAL A 256 -6.38 3.65 -8.31
C VAL A 256 -4.98 3.66 -8.91
N TRP A 257 -4.91 3.56 -10.23
CA TRP A 257 -3.70 3.69 -11.03
C TRP A 257 -3.91 4.72 -12.14
N TYR A 258 -2.86 5.50 -12.41
CA TYR A 258 -2.72 6.34 -13.60
C TYR A 258 -1.34 6.11 -14.24
N GLY A 259 -1.30 6.18 -15.58
CA GLY A 259 -0.09 5.99 -16.38
C GLY A 259 -0.36 6.05 -17.88
N ASN A 260 0.71 6.14 -18.67
CA ASN A 260 0.63 6.02 -20.14
C ASN A 260 0.86 4.56 -20.56
N ASP A 261 0.11 4.08 -21.56
CA ASP A 261 0.16 2.68 -22.00
C ASP A 261 1.52 2.28 -22.59
N ASP A 262 2.21 3.21 -23.24
CA ASP A 262 3.54 3.03 -23.81
C ASP A 262 4.68 3.08 -22.77
N ASN A 263 4.34 3.19 -21.49
CA ASN A 263 5.27 3.40 -20.36
C ASN A 263 6.10 4.69 -20.47
N SER A 264 5.70 5.64 -21.31
CA SER A 264 6.30 6.97 -21.29
C SER A 264 6.00 7.66 -19.94
N PRO A 265 6.93 8.50 -19.45
CA PRO A 265 6.69 9.35 -18.29
C PRO A 265 5.38 10.14 -18.39
N MET A 266 4.62 10.16 -17.30
CA MET A 266 3.61 11.20 -17.09
C MET A 266 4.30 12.54 -16.76
N GLN A 267 3.53 13.61 -16.55
CA GLN A 267 4.13 14.87 -16.16
C GLN A 267 4.80 14.77 -14.78
N GLN A 268 5.87 15.54 -14.59
CA GLN A 268 6.74 15.45 -13.40
C GLN A 268 5.99 15.59 -12.07
N TYR A 269 4.87 16.32 -12.05
CA TYR A 269 4.07 16.50 -10.84
C TYR A 269 2.98 15.43 -10.61
N GLU A 270 2.75 14.53 -11.56
CA GLU A 270 1.73 13.48 -11.52
C GLU A 270 2.22 12.31 -10.68
N THR A 271 2.00 12.43 -9.37
CA THR A 271 2.38 11.45 -8.35
C THR A 271 1.14 10.78 -7.77
N GLY A 272 1.32 9.61 -7.14
CA GLY A 272 0.21 8.85 -6.54
C GLY A 272 -0.68 9.69 -5.60
N GLY A 273 -0.07 10.56 -4.79
CA GLY A 273 -0.82 11.45 -3.90
C GLY A 273 -1.52 12.63 -4.58
N ARG A 274 -1.08 13.05 -5.77
CA ARG A 274 -1.64 14.20 -6.49
C ARG A 274 -2.72 13.81 -7.51
N VAL A 275 -2.59 12.67 -8.17
CA VAL A 275 -3.56 12.23 -9.20
C VAL A 275 -4.45 11.09 -8.71
N ALA A 276 -3.88 10.01 -8.16
CA ALA A 276 -4.64 8.84 -7.74
C ALA A 276 -5.42 9.06 -6.43
N GLY A 277 -4.83 9.77 -5.46
CA GLY A 277 -5.47 10.11 -4.18
C GLY A 277 -6.80 10.88 -4.31
N PRO A 278 -6.90 11.93 -5.14
CA PRO A 278 -8.18 12.62 -5.37
C PRO A 278 -9.27 11.75 -6.01
N ALA A 279 -8.92 10.86 -6.94
CA ALA A 279 -9.89 9.92 -7.52
C ALA A 279 -10.44 8.96 -6.46
N PHE A 280 -9.59 8.46 -5.56
CA PHE A 280 -10.00 7.71 -4.38
C PHE A 280 -11.00 8.50 -3.51
N VAL A 281 -10.70 9.78 -3.21
CA VAL A 281 -11.58 10.64 -2.39
C VAL A 281 -12.94 10.81 -3.04
N ASN A 282 -12.98 11.06 -4.35
CA ASN A 282 -14.24 11.21 -5.08
C ASN A 282 -15.09 9.95 -5.02
N PHE A 283 -14.47 8.78 -5.21
CA PHE A 283 -15.17 7.50 -5.09
C PHE A 283 -15.72 7.28 -3.69
N ILE A 284 -14.90 7.46 -2.65
CA ILE A 284 -15.34 7.23 -1.27
C ILE A 284 -16.43 8.23 -0.88
N LYS A 285 -16.34 9.51 -1.26
CA LYS A 285 -17.41 10.49 -1.02
C LYS A 285 -18.74 10.04 -1.63
N GLY A 286 -18.74 9.68 -2.91
CA GLY A 286 -19.95 9.15 -3.56
C GLY A 286 -20.48 7.90 -2.87
N TYR A 287 -19.59 6.97 -2.47
CA TYR A 287 -19.98 5.77 -1.75
C TYR A 287 -20.64 6.09 -0.40
N ILE A 288 -20.04 6.96 0.41
CA ILE A 288 -20.59 7.27 1.74
C ILE A 288 -21.87 8.11 1.70
N ASP A 289 -22.10 8.85 0.60
CA ASP A 289 -23.34 9.59 0.36
C ASP A 289 -24.48 8.61 0.01
N ILE A 290 -24.19 7.55 -0.74
CA ILE A 290 -25.15 6.48 -1.09
C ILE A 290 -25.39 5.54 0.10
N TYR A 291 -24.35 5.25 0.90
CA TYR A 291 -24.38 4.32 2.03
C TYR A 291 -24.00 5.04 3.35
N PRO A 292 -24.84 5.93 3.88
CA PRO A 292 -24.53 6.74 5.05
C PRO A 292 -24.24 5.92 6.32
N GLN A 293 -24.80 4.71 6.41
CA GLN A 293 -24.62 3.75 7.51
C GLN A 293 -23.24 3.06 7.54
N THR A 294 -22.39 3.27 6.55
CA THR A 294 -21.07 2.62 6.46
C THR A 294 -20.22 2.88 7.70
N LYS A 295 -19.49 1.85 8.14
CA LYS A 295 -18.62 1.93 9.32
C LYS A 295 -17.52 2.97 9.13
N ARG A 296 -17.46 3.94 10.06
CA ARG A 296 -16.57 5.11 9.93
C ARG A 296 -15.19 4.98 10.54
N LYS A 297 -14.98 4.01 11.43
CA LYS A 297 -13.73 3.86 12.21
C LYS A 297 -13.22 2.43 12.19
N PHE A 298 -11.91 2.26 12.18
CA PHE A 298 -11.26 0.97 12.42
C PHE A 298 -11.32 0.66 13.93
N ILE A 299 -11.59 -0.60 14.28
CA ILE A 299 -11.74 -1.03 15.67
C ILE A 299 -10.56 -1.96 15.98
N PRO A 300 -9.68 -1.61 16.94
CA PRO A 300 -8.61 -2.51 17.35
C PRO A 300 -9.17 -3.86 17.81
N PRO A 301 -8.65 -4.99 17.28
CA PRO A 301 -9.03 -6.32 17.74
C PRO A 301 -8.45 -6.61 19.13
N LYS A 302 -8.91 -7.72 19.74
CA LYS A 302 -8.35 -8.21 21.01
C LYS A 302 -6.85 -8.49 20.83
N GLY A 303 -6.03 -8.15 21.83
CA GLY A 303 -4.58 -8.35 21.79
C GLY A 303 -3.79 -7.17 21.22
N VAL A 304 -4.48 -6.12 20.73
CA VAL A 304 -3.87 -4.82 20.46
C VAL A 304 -3.98 -3.95 21.71
N PHE A 305 -2.84 -3.45 22.16
CA PHE A 305 -2.72 -2.53 23.28
C PHE A 305 -2.33 -1.15 22.78
N SER A 306 -2.56 -0.12 23.59
CA SER A 306 -2.17 1.25 23.24
C SER A 306 -1.63 2.03 24.41
N ILE A 307 -0.65 2.90 24.13
CA ILE A 307 -0.09 3.86 25.08
C ILE A 307 -0.06 5.25 24.43
N ASN A 308 -0.21 6.30 25.23
CA ASN A 308 -0.01 7.67 24.76
C ASN A 308 1.44 8.11 25.04
N ILE A 309 2.17 8.50 24.00
CA ILE A 309 3.53 9.02 24.08
C ILE A 309 3.54 10.40 23.45
N ASN A 310 3.85 11.43 24.22
CA ASN A 310 3.90 12.83 23.75
C ASN A 310 2.63 13.24 22.98
N GLY A 311 1.46 12.86 23.49
CA GLY A 311 0.15 13.16 22.88
C GLY A 311 -0.19 12.33 21.64
N LYS A 312 0.65 11.37 21.25
CA LYS A 312 0.38 10.43 20.16
C LYS A 312 0.02 9.06 20.72
N LYS A 313 -1.08 8.49 20.23
CA LYS A 313 -1.50 7.14 20.58
C LYS A 313 -0.72 6.14 19.72
N GLU A 314 0.08 5.31 20.36
CA GLU A 314 0.84 4.24 19.71
C GLU A 314 0.24 2.88 20.08
N TYR A 315 0.19 1.99 19.09
CA TYR A 315 -0.34 0.63 19.25
C TYR A 315 0.80 -0.40 19.21
N PHE A 316 0.64 -1.44 20.01
CA PHE A 316 1.57 -2.56 20.12
C PHE A 316 0.83 -3.87 20.43
N THR A 317 1.53 -4.99 20.30
CA THR A 317 0.99 -6.33 20.51
C THR A 317 1.97 -7.18 21.31
N LYS A 318 1.61 -8.43 21.60
CA LYS A 318 2.54 -9.36 22.24
C LYS A 318 3.73 -9.70 21.34
N THR A 319 3.49 -9.92 20.05
CA THR A 319 4.55 -10.20 19.06
C THR A 319 5.41 -8.96 18.80
N SER A 320 4.77 -7.79 18.76
CA SER A 320 5.39 -6.51 18.42
C SER A 320 5.28 -5.55 19.61
N PRO A 321 6.03 -5.81 20.71
CA PRO A 321 5.93 -5.04 21.93
C PRO A 321 6.61 -3.67 21.78
N MET A 322 6.22 -2.72 22.62
CA MET A 322 6.93 -1.44 22.69
C MET A 322 8.41 -1.65 23.04
N PRO A 323 9.34 -0.89 22.43
CA PRO A 323 10.74 -0.87 22.86
C PRO A 323 10.84 -0.46 24.33
N LYS A 324 11.77 -1.06 25.09
CA LYS A 324 12.00 -0.72 26.49
C LYS A 324 12.59 0.70 26.60
N ALA A 325 12.19 1.47 27.62
CA ALA A 325 12.56 2.88 27.77
C ALA A 325 14.07 3.16 27.67
N ASN A 326 14.94 2.27 28.15
CA ASN A 326 16.40 2.45 28.10
C ASN A 326 17.00 2.39 26.68
N SER A 327 16.27 1.92 25.66
CA SER A 327 16.76 1.94 24.27
C SER A 327 16.39 3.23 23.52
N LEU A 328 15.69 4.18 24.17
CA LEU A 328 15.32 5.46 23.56
C LEU A 328 16.38 6.53 23.77
N GLU A 329 17.23 6.41 24.81
CA GLU A 329 18.30 7.36 25.14
C GLU A 329 19.70 6.86 24.71
N ASP A 330 19.97 5.55 24.74
CA ASP A 330 21.30 5.00 24.42
C ASP A 330 21.67 5.00 22.92
N ASP A 331 20.68 5.08 22.02
CA ASP A 331 20.91 4.96 20.56
C ASP A 331 21.25 6.30 19.88
N GLU A 332 21.07 7.45 20.55
CA GLU A 332 21.59 8.73 20.03
C GLU A 332 23.12 8.78 20.09
N HIS A 333 23.76 8.01 20.97
CA HIS A 333 25.22 7.96 21.11
C HIS A 333 25.91 6.81 20.37
N LYS A 334 25.17 5.79 19.91
CA LYS A 334 25.74 4.65 19.16
C LYS A 334 25.70 4.80 17.63
N GLY A 335 25.26 5.95 17.12
CA GLY A 335 25.25 6.30 15.70
C GLY A 335 26.63 6.54 15.06
N MET A 336 27.68 5.85 15.50
CA MET A 336 29.00 5.79 14.85
C MET A 336 29.63 4.46 15.23
N LEU A 337 29.37 3.41 14.44
CA LEU A 337 30.26 2.28 14.11
C LEU A 337 29.44 1.24 13.33
N PHE A 338 30.10 0.65 12.33
CA PHE A 338 29.66 -0.32 11.33
C PHE A 338 29.11 0.26 10.02
#